data_AF-A0A937AH97-F1
#
_entry.id   AF-A0A937AH97-F1
#
_cell.length_a   1.000
_cell.length_b   1.000
_cell.length_c   1.000
_cell.angle_alpha   90.00
_cell.angle_beta   90.00
_cell.angle_gamma   90.00
#
_symmetry.space_group_name_H-M   'P 1'
#
loop_
_entity.id
_entity.type
_entity.pdbx_description
1 polymer ?
#
loop_
_entity_poly.entity_id
_entity_poly.type
_entity_poly.pdbx_seq_one_letter_code
_entity_poly.pdbx_strand_id
1 'polypeptide(L)'
;MLRKILSVMLFAAFPAAASAQTWAIATSKHSSEDKAIVFRYLDEPPPKQNRETFPVRVVVVWRYQGNKGMPVTPERERMERFEDLLEPTVEKSGLAALVLVSTGNGSREWTYYTKSEEQFFTALNRALAGEKKFPVEIHVGADPTWSTYERFRKQVRK
;
A
#
# COMPACT_ATOMS: atom_id res chain seq x y z
N MET A 1 -11.59 -30.80 57.34
CA MET A 1 -12.40 -30.05 56.36
C MET A 1 -11.46 -29.20 55.51
N LEU A 2 -11.36 -29.51 54.22
CA LEU A 2 -10.37 -28.97 53.28
C LEU A 2 -10.97 -27.78 52.52
N ARG A 3 -10.47 -26.56 52.71
CA ARG A 3 -10.86 -25.39 51.88
C ARG A 3 -9.87 -25.25 50.73
N LYS A 4 -10.30 -25.64 49.53
CA LYS A 4 -9.59 -25.38 48.26
C LYS A 4 -9.66 -23.88 47.95
N ILE A 5 -8.51 -23.22 47.82
CA ILE A 5 -8.40 -21.86 47.26
C ILE A 5 -8.31 -22.03 45.75
N LEU A 6 -9.36 -21.60 45.04
CA LEU A 6 -9.40 -21.60 43.58
C LEU A 6 -8.82 -20.26 43.09
N SER A 7 -7.58 -20.27 42.60
CA SER A 7 -7.02 -19.14 41.86
C SER A 7 -7.72 -19.02 40.52
N VAL A 8 -8.44 -17.92 40.32
CA VAL A 8 -8.92 -17.52 38.99
C VAL A 8 -7.85 -16.61 38.38
N MET A 9 -6.98 -17.19 37.56
CA MET A 9 -6.17 -16.40 36.62
C MET A 9 -7.10 -15.97 35.48
N LEU A 10 -7.53 -14.72 35.51
CA LEU A 10 -8.22 -14.09 34.40
C LEU A 10 -7.16 -13.75 33.33
N PHE A 11 -6.92 -14.66 32.39
CA PHE A 11 -6.22 -14.30 31.15
C PHE A 11 -7.17 -13.44 30.32
N ALA A 12 -7.07 -12.13 30.48
CA ALA A 12 -7.61 -11.20 29.48
C ALA A 12 -6.73 -11.35 28.24
N ALA A 13 -7.12 -12.24 27.33
CA ALA A 13 -6.65 -12.19 25.96
C ALA A 13 -7.20 -10.89 25.36
N PHE A 14 -6.39 -9.83 25.35
CA PHE A 14 -6.70 -8.66 24.55
C PHE A 14 -6.67 -9.10 23.09
N PRO A 15 -7.79 -9.05 22.34
CA PRO A 15 -7.68 -9.12 20.90
C PRO A 15 -6.83 -7.90 20.51
N ALA A 16 -5.68 -8.15 19.87
CA ALA A 16 -4.95 -7.08 19.21
C ALA A 16 -5.93 -6.49 18.19
N ALA A 17 -6.50 -5.33 18.52
CA ALA A 17 -7.35 -4.62 17.59
C ALA A 17 -6.51 -4.37 16.34
N ALA A 18 -6.86 -5.03 15.23
CA ALA A 18 -6.35 -4.66 13.94
C ALA A 18 -6.78 -3.20 13.74
N SER A 19 -5.86 -2.24 13.91
CA SER A 19 -6.19 -0.84 13.72
C SER A 19 -6.58 -0.69 12.26
N ALA A 20 -7.76 -0.11 12.01
CA ALA A 20 -8.16 0.21 10.65
C ALA A 20 -7.11 1.16 10.07
N GLN A 21 -6.60 0.85 8.88
CA GLN A 21 -5.63 1.70 8.20
C GLN A 21 -6.29 3.04 7.87
N THR A 22 -5.73 4.13 8.42
CA THR A 22 -6.17 5.50 8.12
C THR A 22 -5.42 6.02 6.91
N TRP A 23 -6.15 6.47 5.89
CA TRP A 23 -5.59 7.05 4.67
C TRP A 23 -5.70 8.57 4.69
N ALA A 24 -4.61 9.25 4.30
CA ALA A 24 -4.56 10.69 4.07
C ALA A 24 -4.39 11.00 2.58
N ILE A 25 -4.80 12.21 2.19
CA ILE A 25 -4.63 12.73 0.82
C ILE A 25 -3.78 13.99 0.86
N ALA A 26 -2.79 14.08 -0.03
CA ALA A 26 -2.02 15.29 -0.29
C ALA A 26 -2.05 15.61 -1.79
N THR A 27 -1.96 16.89 -2.15
CA THR A 27 -1.88 17.32 -3.56
C THR A 27 -0.67 18.22 -3.74
N SER A 28 0.21 17.86 -4.67
CA SER A 28 1.26 18.74 -5.17
C SER A 28 0.81 19.40 -6.47
N LYS A 29 0.92 20.73 -6.56
CA LYS A 29 0.64 21.50 -7.77
C LYS A 29 1.95 22.03 -8.33
N HIS A 30 2.27 21.70 -9.57
CA HIS A 30 3.40 22.29 -10.27
C HIS A 30 2.95 23.61 -10.92
N SER A 31 3.47 24.75 -10.44
CA SER A 31 2.96 26.09 -10.76
C SER A 31 3.10 26.50 -12.23
N SER A 32 3.93 25.82 -13.01
CA SER A 32 4.22 26.19 -14.40
C SER A 32 3.30 25.56 -15.45
N GLU A 33 2.57 24.48 -15.14
CA GLU A 33 1.90 23.66 -16.17
C GLU A 33 0.46 23.22 -15.84
N ASP A 34 -0.15 23.73 -14.76
CA ASP A 34 -1.50 23.30 -14.29
C ASP A 34 -1.61 21.77 -14.09
N LYS A 35 -0.48 21.11 -13.86
CA LYS A 35 -0.37 19.68 -13.56
C LYS A 35 -0.39 19.47 -12.05
N ALA A 36 -1.21 18.53 -11.61
CA ALA A 36 -1.27 18.11 -10.22
C ALA A 36 -0.82 16.65 -10.07
N ILE A 37 -0.27 16.35 -8.89
CA ILE A 37 -0.08 14.98 -8.42
C ILE A 37 -0.87 14.83 -7.12
N VAL A 38 -1.80 13.89 -7.12
CA VAL A 38 -2.56 13.49 -5.95
C VAL A 38 -1.89 12.28 -5.32
N PHE A 39 -1.65 12.34 -4.02
CA PHE A 39 -1.11 11.24 -3.24
C PHE A 39 -2.17 10.75 -2.26
N ARG A 40 -2.42 9.44 -2.25
CA ARG A 40 -3.16 8.74 -1.18
C ARG A 40 -2.15 7.89 -0.42
N TYR A 41 -2.01 8.08 0.88
CA TYR A 41 -0.98 7.41 1.66
C TYR A 41 -1.46 7.04 3.06
N LEU A 42 -0.85 6.03 3.67
CA LEU A 42 -1.15 5.69 5.06
C LEU A 42 -0.74 6.85 5.98
N ASP A 43 -1.70 7.41 6.70
CA ASP A 43 -1.39 8.51 7.61
C ASP A 43 -0.53 7.98 8.77
N GLU A 44 -0.90 6.83 9.31
CA GLU A 44 -0.17 6.10 10.33
C GLU A 44 0.37 4.78 9.76
N PRO A 45 1.70 4.67 9.52
CA PRO A 45 2.28 3.41 9.08
C PRO A 45 2.20 2.35 10.18
N PRO A 46 2.30 1.06 9.80
CA PRO A 46 2.42 -0.01 10.78
C PRO A 46 3.56 0.23 11.80
N PRO A 47 3.43 -0.27 13.04
CA PRO A 47 4.49 -0.23 14.03
C PRO A 47 5.82 -0.75 13.46
N LYS A 48 6.94 -0.24 13.99
CA LYS A 48 8.29 -0.56 13.47
C LYS A 48 8.53 -2.07 13.36
N GLN A 49 8.08 -2.83 14.34
CA GLN A 49 8.20 -4.30 14.39
C GLN A 49 7.51 -4.98 13.21
N ASN A 50 6.37 -4.45 12.76
CA ASN A 50 5.67 -4.98 11.59
C ASN A 50 6.40 -4.59 10.30
N ARG A 51 6.95 -3.38 10.23
CA ARG A 51 7.70 -2.89 9.06
C ARG A 51 8.99 -3.67 8.80
N GLU A 52 9.68 -4.09 9.87
CA GLU A 52 10.88 -4.92 9.78
C GLU A 52 10.61 -6.28 9.12
N THR A 53 9.35 -6.75 9.09
CA THR A 53 8.96 -7.97 8.36
C THR A 53 8.77 -7.76 6.85
N PHE A 54 8.78 -6.51 6.37
CA PHE A 54 8.56 -6.15 4.97
C PHE A 54 9.75 -5.35 4.40
N PRO A 55 10.89 -6.01 4.14
CA PRO A 55 12.13 -5.30 3.79
C PRO A 55 12.24 -4.91 2.32
N VAL A 56 11.34 -5.40 1.47
CA VAL A 56 11.38 -5.18 0.02
C VAL A 56 10.33 -4.16 -0.37
N ARG A 57 10.75 -3.11 -1.09
CA ARG A 57 9.86 -2.14 -1.72
C ARG A 57 9.54 -2.60 -3.14
N VAL A 58 8.27 -2.61 -3.49
CA VAL A 58 7.78 -2.84 -4.86
C VAL A 58 6.99 -1.61 -5.30
N VAL A 59 7.36 -1.04 -6.44
CA VAL A 59 6.65 0.07 -7.07
C VAL A 59 6.04 -0.42 -8.37
N VAL A 60 4.72 -0.48 -8.42
CA VAL A 60 3.97 -0.77 -9.64
C VAL A 60 3.63 0.55 -10.31
N VAL A 61 4.02 0.72 -11.57
CA VAL A 61 3.86 1.95 -12.36
C VAL A 61 2.93 1.67 -13.52
N TRP A 62 1.88 2.46 -13.66
CA TRP A 62 1.00 2.45 -14.81
C TRP A 62 1.06 3.82 -15.50
N ARG A 63 1.60 3.85 -16.72
CA ARG A 63 1.64 5.06 -17.55
C ARG A 63 0.37 5.22 -18.37
N TYR A 64 -0.15 6.44 -18.44
CA TYR A 64 -1.35 6.76 -19.20
C TYR A 64 -1.23 8.12 -19.90
N GLN A 65 -2.08 8.30 -20.91
CA GLN A 65 -2.36 9.61 -21.48
C GLN A 65 -3.61 10.18 -20.83
N GLY A 66 -3.55 11.44 -20.43
CA GLY A 66 -4.56 12.06 -19.60
C GLY A 66 -4.62 13.57 -19.78
N ASN A 67 -5.57 14.21 -19.10
CA ASN A 67 -5.74 15.66 -19.14
C ASN A 67 -5.17 16.29 -17.87
N LYS A 68 -4.35 17.34 -18.00
CA LYS A 68 -3.66 18.01 -16.88
C LYS A 68 -2.91 17.04 -15.95
N GLY A 69 -2.40 15.95 -16.52
CA GLY A 69 -1.69 14.90 -15.81
C GLY A 69 -2.57 13.86 -15.11
N MET A 70 -3.91 13.93 -15.21
CA MET A 70 -4.84 12.97 -14.58
C MET A 70 -5.46 12.00 -15.60
N PRO A 71 -5.76 10.75 -15.22
CA PRO A 71 -6.31 9.75 -16.15
C PRO A 71 -7.75 10.11 -16.53
N VAL A 72 -8.15 9.73 -17.74
CA VAL A 72 -9.56 9.79 -18.18
C VAL A 72 -10.39 8.70 -17.51
N THR A 73 -11.71 8.85 -17.45
CA THR A 73 -12.61 7.95 -16.71
C THR A 73 -12.42 6.46 -17.03
N PRO A 74 -12.41 6.01 -18.30
CA PRO A 74 -12.25 4.57 -18.59
C PRO A 74 -10.91 4.01 -18.12
N GLU A 75 -9.84 4.82 -18.20
CA GLU A 75 -8.52 4.42 -17.73
C GLU A 75 -8.47 4.35 -16.20
N ARG A 76 -9.11 5.31 -15.53
CA ARG A 76 -9.24 5.35 -14.06
C ARG A 76 -10.00 4.13 -13.54
N GLU A 77 -11.15 3.79 -14.14
CA GLU A 77 -11.95 2.62 -13.78
C GLU A 77 -11.14 1.32 -13.94
N ARG A 78 -10.30 1.25 -14.99
CA ARG A 78 -9.42 0.10 -15.19
C ARG A 78 -8.33 0.00 -14.13
N MET A 79 -7.82 1.13 -13.64
CA MET A 79 -6.88 1.18 -12.52
C MET A 79 -7.55 0.83 -11.18
N GLU A 80 -8.81 1.22 -10.98
CA GLU A 80 -9.61 0.83 -9.82
C GLU A 80 -9.81 -0.69 -9.81
N ARG A 81 -10.22 -1.28 -10.96
CA ARG A 81 -10.30 -2.73 -11.11
C ARG A 81 -8.99 -3.44 -10.79
N PHE A 82 -7.85 -2.89 -11.23
CA PHE A 82 -6.55 -3.44 -10.92
C PHE A 82 -6.29 -3.47 -9.41
N GLU A 83 -6.60 -2.38 -8.70
CA GLU A 83 -6.45 -2.32 -7.24
C GLU A 83 -7.40 -3.30 -6.52
N ASP A 84 -8.67 -3.36 -6.92
CA ASP A 84 -9.68 -4.28 -6.36
C ASP A 84 -9.26 -5.75 -6.47
N LEU A 85 -8.55 -6.11 -7.55
CA LEU A 85 -8.05 -7.47 -7.76
C LEU A 85 -6.88 -7.82 -6.82
N LEU A 86 -6.05 -6.83 -6.46
CA LEU A 86 -4.89 -7.05 -5.59
C LEU A 86 -5.26 -7.02 -4.10
N GLU A 87 -6.28 -6.26 -3.71
CA GLU A 87 -6.67 -6.07 -2.31
C GLU A 87 -6.79 -7.40 -1.52
N PRO A 88 -7.46 -8.47 -2.03
CA PRO A 88 -7.64 -9.69 -1.25
C PRO A 88 -6.36 -10.52 -1.11
N THR A 89 -5.52 -10.55 -2.15
CA THR A 89 -4.39 -11.50 -2.24
C THR A 89 -3.05 -10.88 -1.83
N VAL A 90 -2.91 -9.57 -1.96
CA VAL A 90 -1.68 -8.82 -1.65
C VAL A 90 -1.81 -8.10 -0.32
N GLU A 91 -2.91 -7.38 -0.10
CA GLU A 91 -3.06 -6.48 1.07
C GLU A 91 -3.69 -7.20 2.26
N LYS A 92 -4.89 -7.76 2.08
CA LYS A 92 -5.63 -8.47 3.15
C LYS A 92 -5.01 -9.80 3.56
N SER A 93 -4.10 -10.34 2.75
CA SER A 93 -3.36 -11.57 3.08
C SER A 93 -2.21 -11.34 4.08
N GLY A 94 -1.88 -10.08 4.39
CA GLY A 94 -0.72 -9.73 5.23
C GLY A 94 0.63 -10.01 4.54
N LEU A 95 0.61 -10.21 3.22
CA LEU A 95 1.80 -10.44 2.41
C LEU A 95 2.57 -9.14 2.15
N ALA A 96 1.85 -8.07 1.84
CA ALA A 96 2.39 -6.76 1.58
C ALA A 96 1.50 -5.67 2.16
N ALA A 97 2.10 -4.51 2.40
CA ALA A 97 1.39 -3.30 2.78
C ALA A 97 1.44 -2.30 1.62
N LEU A 98 0.28 -1.92 1.08
CA LEU A 98 0.17 -0.72 0.23
C LEU A 98 0.31 0.50 1.13
N VAL A 99 1.29 1.37 0.85
CA VAL A 99 1.59 2.52 1.73
C VAL A 99 1.37 3.87 1.05
N LEU A 100 1.45 3.91 -0.28
CA LEU A 100 1.37 5.12 -1.08
C LEU A 100 0.85 4.79 -2.48
N VAL A 101 -0.14 5.56 -2.92
CA VAL A 101 -0.55 5.67 -4.32
C VAL A 101 -0.37 7.11 -4.77
N SER A 102 0.40 7.33 -5.83
CA SER A 102 0.49 8.63 -6.50
C SER A 102 -0.28 8.58 -7.81
N THR A 103 -0.99 9.65 -8.18
CA THR A 103 -1.65 9.79 -9.47
C THR A 103 -1.44 11.21 -9.96
N GLY A 104 -0.76 11.33 -11.10
CA GLY A 104 -0.51 12.63 -11.72
C GLY A 104 0.58 12.50 -12.76
N ASN A 105 0.80 13.57 -13.51
CA ASN A 105 1.87 13.66 -14.52
C ASN A 105 1.94 12.45 -15.49
N GLY A 106 0.79 11.86 -15.84
CA GLY A 106 0.73 10.75 -16.80
C GLY A 106 1.11 9.38 -16.22
N SER A 107 1.22 9.25 -14.90
CA SER A 107 1.35 7.94 -14.24
C SER A 107 0.47 7.80 -13.01
N ARG A 108 0.17 6.54 -12.68
CA ARG A 108 -0.30 6.12 -11.37
C ARG A 108 0.70 5.10 -10.84
N GLU A 109 1.15 5.28 -9.61
CA GLU A 109 2.12 4.40 -8.98
C GLU A 109 1.59 3.88 -7.65
N TRP A 110 1.71 2.58 -7.43
CA TRP A 110 1.40 1.94 -6.16
C TRP A 110 2.70 1.46 -5.52
N THR A 111 3.00 1.97 -4.33
CA THR A 111 4.16 1.57 -3.54
C THR A 111 3.74 0.61 -2.46
N TYR A 112 4.23 -0.62 -2.58
CA TYR A 112 4.08 -1.69 -1.59
C TYR A 112 5.39 -1.94 -0.85
N TYR A 113 5.27 -2.40 0.40
CA TYR A 113 6.34 -3.09 1.10
C TYR A 113 5.93 -4.54 1.36
N THR A 114 6.81 -5.49 1.05
CA THR A 114 6.52 -6.94 1.06
C THR A 114 7.64 -7.72 1.75
N LYS A 115 7.32 -8.96 2.19
CA LYS A 115 8.26 -9.89 2.81
C LYS A 115 9.35 -10.32 1.84
N SER A 116 8.96 -10.64 0.61
CA SER A 116 9.85 -10.99 -0.48
C SER A 116 9.25 -10.63 -1.84
N GLU A 117 10.13 -10.44 -2.80
CA GLU A 117 9.80 -10.21 -4.21
C GLU A 117 9.01 -11.39 -4.80
N GLU A 118 9.51 -12.62 -4.58
CA GLU A 118 8.91 -13.85 -5.11
C GLU A 118 7.45 -14.04 -4.67
N GLN A 119 7.18 -13.86 -3.37
CA GLN A 119 5.82 -14.05 -2.85
C GLN A 119 4.88 -12.96 -3.38
N PHE A 120 5.37 -11.71 -3.50
CA PHE A 120 4.59 -10.61 -4.08
C PHE A 120 4.18 -10.93 -5.52
N PHE A 121 5.12 -11.33 -6.38
CA PHE A 121 4.80 -11.67 -7.77
C PHE A 121 3.91 -12.89 -7.90
N THR A 122 4.07 -13.89 -7.02
CA THR A 122 3.18 -15.05 -6.97
C THR A 122 1.73 -14.64 -6.66
N ALA A 123 1.53 -13.76 -5.66
CA ALA A 123 0.20 -13.25 -5.31
C ALA A 123 -0.38 -12.33 -6.39
N LEU A 124 0.45 -11.46 -6.98
CA LEU A 124 0.09 -10.58 -8.08
C LEU A 124 -0.42 -11.40 -9.27
N ASN A 125 0.37 -12.37 -9.74
CA ASN A 125 0.00 -13.21 -10.89
C ASN A 125 -1.27 -14.02 -10.62
N ARG A 126 -1.48 -14.48 -9.38
CA ARG A 126 -2.70 -15.16 -8.97
C ARG A 126 -3.91 -14.21 -9.02
N ALA A 127 -3.79 -12.99 -8.50
CA ALA A 127 -4.89 -12.02 -8.53
C ALA A 127 -5.28 -11.60 -9.94
N LEU A 128 -4.31 -11.49 -10.83
CA LEU A 128 -4.53 -11.05 -12.21
C LEU A 128 -4.84 -12.22 -13.16
N ALA A 129 -4.96 -13.44 -12.65
CA ALA A 129 -5.22 -14.62 -13.47
C ALA A 129 -6.60 -14.52 -14.15
N GLY A 130 -6.62 -14.69 -15.48
CA GLY A 130 -7.84 -14.61 -16.28
C GLY A 130 -8.23 -13.19 -16.72
N GLU A 131 -7.52 -12.17 -16.25
CA GLU A 131 -7.74 -10.78 -16.66
C GLU A 131 -6.99 -10.42 -17.95
N LYS A 132 -7.50 -9.41 -18.66
CA LYS A 132 -6.75 -8.82 -19.78
C LYS A 132 -5.50 -8.13 -19.24
N LYS A 133 -4.34 -8.39 -19.86
CA LYS A 133 -3.04 -7.83 -19.46
C LYS A 133 -3.11 -6.33 -19.14
N PHE A 134 -2.71 -5.98 -17.92
CA PHE A 134 -2.54 -4.60 -17.47
C PHE A 134 -1.19 -4.02 -17.92
N PRO A 135 -1.11 -2.74 -18.31
CA PRO A 135 0.10 -2.11 -18.85
C PRO A 135 0.98 -1.58 -17.71
N VAL A 136 1.39 -2.46 -16.79
CA VAL A 136 2.19 -2.09 -15.62
C VAL A 136 3.67 -2.42 -15.80
N GLU A 137 4.51 -1.52 -15.32
CA GLU A 137 5.94 -1.74 -15.07
C GLU A 137 6.14 -1.92 -13.57
N ILE A 138 7.09 -2.76 -13.18
CA ILE A 138 7.31 -3.06 -11.76
C ILE A 138 8.79 -2.86 -11.44
N HIS A 139 9.06 -2.06 -10.42
CA HIS A 139 10.40 -1.81 -9.89
C HIS A 139 10.50 -2.37 -8.48
N VAL A 140 11.55 -3.15 -8.22
CA VAL A 140 11.78 -3.77 -6.92
C VAL A 140 13.11 -3.30 -6.36
N GLY A 141 13.18 -3.12 -5.04
CA GLY A 141 14.43 -2.81 -4.37
C GLY A 141 14.36 -3.03 -2.86
N ALA A 142 15.51 -3.31 -2.26
CA ALA A 142 15.62 -3.40 -0.81
C ALA A 142 15.42 -2.01 -0.17
N ASP A 143 14.59 -1.94 0.86
CA ASP A 143 14.40 -0.76 1.70
C ASP A 143 13.93 -1.19 3.11
N PRO A 144 14.77 -1.93 3.86
CA PRO A 144 14.39 -2.54 5.13
C PRO A 144 14.02 -1.53 6.22
N THR A 145 14.42 -0.27 6.07
CA THR A 145 14.13 0.81 6.99
C THR A 145 12.92 1.65 6.57
N TRP A 146 12.29 1.31 5.44
CA TRP A 146 11.19 2.08 4.84
C TRP A 146 11.56 3.55 4.59
N SER A 147 12.84 3.79 4.31
CA SER A 147 13.43 5.13 4.20
C SER A 147 12.82 5.96 3.08
N THR A 148 12.36 5.30 2.01
CA THR A 148 11.69 5.96 0.87
C THR A 148 10.35 6.54 1.32
N TYR A 149 9.54 5.72 1.97
CA TYR A 149 8.23 6.13 2.43
C TYR A 149 8.27 7.15 3.57
N GLU A 150 9.20 7.00 4.51
CA GLU A 150 9.38 7.99 5.58
C GLU A 150 9.85 9.35 5.05
N ARG A 151 10.67 9.36 4.00
CA ARG A 151 11.07 10.61 3.33
C ARG A 151 9.87 11.29 2.69
N PHE A 152 9.03 10.53 1.99
CA PHE A 152 7.78 11.05 1.44
C PHE A 152 6.88 11.65 2.53
N ARG A 153 6.63 10.91 3.63
CA ARG A 153 5.79 11.37 4.74
C ARG A 153 6.28 12.69 5.35
N LYS A 154 7.60 12.84 5.51
CA LYS A 154 8.21 14.10 5.99
C LYS A 154 8.03 15.28 5.03
N GLN A 155 7.88 15.04 3.73
CA GLN A 155 7.67 16.10 2.75
C GLN A 155 6.22 16.56 2.71
N VAL A 156 5.25 15.66 2.83
CA VAL A 156 3.82 16.00 2.75
C VAL A 156 3.21 16.51 4.06
N ARG A 157 3.92 16.36 5.18
CA ARG A 157 3.51 16.87 6.51
C ARG A 157 4.13 18.22 6.90
N LYS A 158 4.95 18.82 6.04
CA LYS A 158 5.48 20.18 6.23
C LYS A 158 4.51 21.20 5.65
#